data_AF-A0A1E4CNE5-F1
#
_entry.id   AF-A0A1E4CNE5-F1
#
_cell.length_a   1.000
_cell.length_b   1.000
_cell.length_c   1.000
_cell.angle_alpha   90.00
_cell.angle_beta   90.00
_cell.angle_gamma   90.00
#
_symmetry.space_group_name_H-M   'P 1'
#
loop_
_entity.id
_entity.type
_entity.pdbx_description
1 polymer ?
#
loop_
_entity_poly.entity_id
_entity_poly.type
_entity_poly.pdbx_seq_one_letter_code
_entity_poly.pdbx_strand_id
1 'polypeptide(L)'
;MRVHLSEWEWACCGDPFEVGDEVEFSVRPPSAWLGENYGPLGEGVDWEESHHATGPDDEPTETIRGTVRAIAAIRLQYTRRREPWTPKQIAENQARWEEAVAAAAGGDGLGEDGSGEGGFGWFAYSPLSAQPKPCTLVDEPVLGAVRTEPIDRAPFRGQDEDVPPTQTSDAMTDAEDESLDPVEHLTGYLVELEPFGAPAGTPTGAVSL
;
A
#
# COMPACT_ATOMS: atom_id res chain seq x y z
N MET A 1 10.59 -9.57 17.28
CA MET A 1 10.65 -9.77 15.82
C MET A 1 9.86 -8.65 15.18
N ARG A 2 10.34 -8.06 14.08
CA ARG A 2 9.77 -6.89 13.43
C ARG A 2 9.27 -7.25 12.04
N VAL A 3 8.00 -6.99 11.80
CA VAL A 3 7.32 -7.29 10.53
C VAL A 3 6.86 -5.99 9.90
N HIS A 4 7.19 -5.78 8.64
CA HIS A 4 6.64 -4.69 7.84
C HIS A 4 5.38 -5.17 7.12
N LEU A 5 4.30 -4.40 7.24
CA LEU A 5 3.06 -4.56 6.48
C LEU A 5 2.96 -3.37 5.53
N SER A 6 2.88 -3.58 4.22
CA SER A 6 2.69 -2.45 3.29
C SER A 6 1.25 -1.92 3.39
N GLU A 7 1.05 -0.59 3.23
CA GLU A 7 -0.30 0.00 3.33
C GLU A 7 -1.24 -0.59 2.29
N TRP A 8 -0.75 -0.77 1.06
CA TRP A 8 -1.58 -1.24 -0.05
C TRP A 8 -2.03 -2.69 0.13
N GLU A 9 -1.11 -3.59 0.48
CA GLU A 9 -1.47 -5.00 0.73
C GLU A 9 -2.42 -5.07 1.93
N TRP A 10 -2.05 -4.45 3.03
CA TRP A 10 -2.85 -4.50 4.25
C TRP A 10 -4.26 -3.92 4.06
N ALA A 11 -4.38 -2.83 3.32
CA ALA A 11 -5.65 -2.20 3.00
C ALA A 11 -6.56 -3.06 2.10
N CYS A 12 -5.99 -3.98 1.31
CA CYS A 12 -6.75 -4.79 0.37
C CYS A 12 -7.43 -5.98 1.06
N CYS A 13 -6.70 -6.78 1.84
CA CYS A 13 -7.26 -7.94 2.53
C CYS A 13 -6.62 -8.27 3.88
N GLY A 14 -6.01 -7.29 4.55
CA GLY A 14 -5.53 -7.46 5.92
C GLY A 14 -6.67 -7.57 6.93
N ASP A 15 -6.59 -8.52 7.85
CA ASP A 15 -7.52 -8.63 8.97
C ASP A 15 -7.07 -7.68 10.10
N PRO A 16 -7.93 -6.76 10.56
CA PRO A 16 -7.53 -5.77 11.57
C PRO A 16 -7.16 -6.45 12.88
N PHE A 17 -6.08 -5.98 13.52
CA PHE A 17 -5.60 -6.48 14.80
C PHE A 17 -5.10 -5.34 15.68
N GLU A 18 -5.01 -5.59 16.99
CA GLU A 18 -4.53 -4.65 18.00
C GLU A 18 -3.36 -5.20 18.83
N VAL A 19 -2.72 -4.32 19.59
CA VAL A 19 -1.67 -4.71 20.53
C VAL A 19 -2.25 -5.71 21.55
N GLY A 20 -1.59 -6.86 21.67
CA GLY A 20 -2.02 -7.98 22.52
C GLY A 20 -2.64 -9.14 21.75
N ASP A 21 -3.04 -8.94 20.49
CA ASP A 21 -3.59 -10.01 19.66
C ASP A 21 -2.53 -11.06 19.29
N GLU A 22 -3.00 -12.28 19.08
CA GLU A 22 -2.22 -13.33 18.44
C GLU A 22 -2.45 -13.28 16.93
N VAL A 23 -1.36 -13.15 16.17
CA VAL A 23 -1.42 -13.03 14.71
C VAL A 23 -0.57 -14.11 14.03
N GLU A 24 -0.93 -14.40 12.80
CA GLU A 24 -0.17 -15.22 11.85
C GLU A 24 0.06 -14.38 10.58
N PHE A 25 1.31 -14.30 10.11
CA PHE A 25 1.66 -13.62 8.87
C PHE A 25 2.38 -14.56 7.91
N SER A 26 2.01 -14.49 6.64
CA SER A 26 2.78 -15.05 5.53
C SER A 26 3.85 -14.03 5.13
N VAL A 27 5.12 -14.38 5.27
CA VAL A 27 6.23 -13.43 5.15
C VAL A 27 7.32 -13.89 4.21
N ARG A 28 8.10 -12.91 3.74
CA ARG A 28 9.33 -13.08 2.97
C ARG A 28 10.45 -12.21 3.56
N PRO A 29 11.73 -12.46 3.20
CA PRO A 29 12.82 -11.57 3.58
C PRO A 29 12.53 -10.12 3.17
N PRO A 30 12.98 -9.13 3.97
CA PRO A 30 12.79 -7.72 3.67
C PRO A 30 13.37 -7.37 2.30
N SER A 31 12.62 -6.62 1.51
CA SER A 31 13.11 -6.12 0.22
C SER A 31 14.21 -5.07 0.41
N ALA A 32 15.09 -4.94 -0.60
CA ALA A 32 16.10 -3.88 -0.62
C ALA A 32 15.46 -2.47 -0.58
N TRP A 33 14.24 -2.35 -1.11
CA TRP A 33 13.46 -1.11 -1.11
C TRP A 33 13.26 -0.55 0.30
N LEU A 34 13.00 -1.40 1.31
CA LEU A 34 12.86 -0.95 2.70
C LEU A 34 14.13 -0.29 3.22
N GLY A 35 15.30 -0.90 2.98
CA GLY A 35 16.59 -0.30 3.36
C GLY A 35 16.87 0.99 2.60
N GLU A 36 16.61 1.02 1.29
CA GLU A 36 16.83 2.18 0.44
C GLU A 36 15.96 3.39 0.83
N ASN A 37 14.70 3.16 1.23
CA ASN A 37 13.73 4.23 1.45
C ASN A 37 13.49 4.57 2.92
N TYR A 38 13.55 3.58 3.82
CA TYR A 38 13.37 3.80 5.26
C TYR A 38 14.70 3.88 6.02
N GLY A 39 15.84 3.60 5.37
CA GLY A 39 17.15 3.64 6.00
C GLY A 39 17.25 2.70 7.21
N PRO A 40 17.78 3.16 8.37
CA PRO A 40 17.94 2.31 9.56
C PRO A 40 16.64 1.66 10.06
N LEU A 41 15.48 2.26 9.79
CA LEU A 41 14.20 1.63 10.14
C LEU A 41 13.97 0.38 9.30
N GLY A 42 14.22 0.45 7.99
CA GLY A 42 14.08 -0.67 7.05
C GLY A 42 15.11 -1.77 7.29
N GLU A 43 16.36 -1.40 7.63
CA GLU A 43 17.41 -2.36 7.99
C GLU A 43 17.07 -3.17 9.26
N GLY A 44 16.22 -2.62 10.13
CA GLY A 44 15.77 -3.28 11.36
C GLY A 44 14.52 -4.14 11.21
N VAL A 45 13.99 -4.30 10.00
CA VAL A 45 12.87 -5.18 9.70
C VAL A 45 13.39 -6.61 9.56
N ASP A 46 12.77 -7.56 10.26
CA ASP A 46 13.14 -8.98 10.14
C ASP A 46 12.42 -9.64 8.97
N TRP A 47 11.17 -9.22 8.73
CA TRP A 47 10.26 -9.83 7.74
C TRP A 47 9.38 -8.78 7.07
N GLU A 48 9.07 -9.01 5.80
CA GLU A 48 8.04 -8.27 5.07
C GLU A 48 6.87 -9.23 4.82
N GLU A 49 5.67 -8.83 5.25
CA GLU A 49 4.45 -9.55 4.93
C GLU A 49 4.16 -9.40 3.45
N SER A 50 3.62 -10.47 2.86
CA SER A 50 3.22 -10.49 1.46
C SER A 50 2.02 -11.41 1.32
N HIS A 51 1.00 -10.93 0.63
CA HIS A 51 -0.14 -11.77 0.22
C HIS A 51 -0.58 -11.51 -1.22
N HIS A 52 -0.02 -10.49 -1.88
CA HIS A 52 -0.23 -10.19 -3.29
C HIS A 52 0.99 -10.51 -4.15
N ALA A 53 1.66 -11.63 -3.89
CA ALA A 53 2.81 -12.05 -4.68
C ALA A 53 2.53 -12.03 -6.19
N THR A 54 3.14 -11.07 -6.89
CA THR A 54 2.95 -10.91 -8.36
C THR A 54 4.01 -11.64 -9.18
N GLY A 55 5.05 -12.14 -8.50
CA GLY A 55 6.12 -12.92 -9.10
C GLY A 55 6.84 -13.78 -8.07
N PRO A 56 7.78 -14.63 -8.52
CA PRO A 56 8.47 -15.60 -7.66
C PRO A 56 9.30 -14.95 -6.55
N ASP A 57 9.73 -13.70 -6.73
CA ASP A 57 10.50 -12.94 -5.72
C ASP A 57 9.60 -12.31 -4.65
N ASP A 58 8.29 -12.23 -4.89
CA ASP A 58 7.30 -11.68 -3.97
C ASP A 58 6.55 -12.78 -3.19
N GLU A 59 6.77 -14.06 -3.53
CA GLU A 59 6.11 -15.19 -2.89
C GLU A 59 6.52 -15.31 -1.41
N PRO A 60 5.56 -15.46 -0.48
CA PRO A 60 5.87 -15.74 0.92
C PRO A 60 6.68 -17.03 1.06
N THR A 61 7.77 -16.95 1.80
CA THR A 61 8.68 -18.09 2.02
C THR A 61 8.45 -18.77 3.36
N GLU A 62 7.83 -18.06 4.31
CA GLU A 62 7.61 -18.54 5.68
C GLU A 62 6.27 -18.06 6.23
N THR A 63 5.76 -18.77 7.22
CA THR A 63 4.63 -18.34 8.04
C THR A 63 5.11 -18.16 9.47
N ILE A 64 4.95 -16.95 10.00
CA ILE A 64 5.35 -16.60 11.37
C ILE A 64 4.11 -16.35 12.22
N ARG A 65 4.21 -16.65 13.52
CA ARG A 65 3.15 -16.43 14.50
C ARG A 65 3.69 -15.76 15.75
N GLY A 66 2.88 -14.91 16.39
CA GLY A 66 3.26 -14.31 17.66
C GLY A 66 2.19 -13.42 18.25
N THR A 67 2.47 -12.91 19.45
CA THR A 67 1.65 -11.86 20.09
C THR A 67 2.15 -10.49 19.67
N VAL A 68 1.24 -9.61 19.28
CA VAL A 68 1.52 -8.22 18.93
C VAL A 68 1.91 -7.46 20.19
N ARG A 69 3.12 -6.88 20.20
CA ARG A 69 3.66 -6.09 21.31
C ARG A 69 3.63 -4.59 21.07
N ALA A 70 3.78 -4.17 19.82
CA ALA A 70 3.66 -2.78 19.41
C ALA A 70 3.28 -2.70 17.94
N ILE A 71 2.59 -1.62 17.57
CA ILE A 71 2.28 -1.26 16.20
C ILE A 71 2.70 0.21 16.01
N ALA A 72 3.34 0.51 14.89
CA ALA A 72 3.59 1.88 14.49
C ALA A 72 3.18 2.10 13.04
N ALA A 73 2.41 3.15 12.77
CA ALA A 73 2.17 3.63 11.42
C ALA A 73 3.48 4.20 10.85
N ILE A 74 3.85 3.80 9.64
CA ILE A 74 5.01 4.32 8.92
C ILE A 74 4.53 5.37 7.93
N ARG A 75 5.06 6.58 8.07
CA ARG A 75 4.81 7.68 7.16
C ARG A 75 6.10 8.05 6.43
N LEU A 76 6.01 8.22 5.12
CA LEU A 76 7.13 8.65 4.28
C LEU A 76 6.74 9.89 3.50
N GLN A 77 7.65 10.86 3.44
CA GLN A 77 7.49 12.04 2.60
C GLN A 77 7.95 11.75 1.19
N TYR A 78 7.25 12.31 0.22
CA TYR A 78 7.56 12.21 -1.20
C TYR A 78 7.61 13.61 -1.80
N THR A 79 8.61 13.88 -2.64
CA THR A 79 8.55 15.02 -3.56
C THR A 79 7.77 14.63 -4.79
N ARG A 80 6.81 15.47 -5.17
CA ARG A 80 5.99 15.28 -6.36
C ARG A 80 6.52 16.13 -7.51
N ARG A 81 6.69 15.54 -8.70
CA ARG A 81 7.04 16.26 -9.92
C ARG A 81 6.20 15.83 -11.10
N ARG A 82 6.01 16.77 -12.03
CA ARG A 82 5.36 16.50 -13.32
C ARG A 82 6.41 16.14 -14.35
N GLU A 83 6.23 14.99 -14.98
CA GLU A 83 6.96 14.60 -16.17
C GLU A 83 6.07 14.78 -17.40
N PRO A 84 6.39 15.75 -18.29
CA PRO A 84 5.62 15.96 -19.50
C PRO A 84 5.64 14.72 -20.40
N TRP A 85 4.48 14.38 -20.95
CA TRP A 85 4.39 13.33 -21.95
C TRP A 85 5.01 13.77 -23.26
N THR A 86 5.57 12.81 -23.99
CA THR A 86 5.98 13.02 -25.38
C THR A 86 4.76 13.27 -26.27
N PRO A 87 4.91 13.95 -27.43
CA PRO A 87 3.82 14.13 -28.37
C PRO A 87 3.13 12.83 -28.79
N LYS A 88 3.89 11.73 -28.88
CA LYS A 88 3.37 10.40 -29.18
C LYS A 88 2.43 9.90 -28.08
N GLN A 89 2.87 9.96 -26.81
CA GLN A 89 2.06 9.54 -25.66
C GLN A 89 0.78 10.37 -25.53
N ILE A 90 0.86 11.68 -25.81
CA ILE A 90 -0.32 12.56 -25.82
C ILE A 90 -1.33 12.08 -26.88
N ALA A 91 -0.88 11.84 -28.11
CA ALA A 91 -1.76 11.37 -29.18
C ALA A 91 -2.38 9.99 -28.89
N GLU A 92 -1.58 9.06 -28.36
CA GLU A 92 -2.04 7.71 -28.01
C GLU A 92 -3.08 7.73 -26.88
N ASN A 93 -2.82 8.48 -25.81
CA ASN A 93 -3.78 8.60 -24.70
C ASN A 93 -5.04 9.38 -25.09
N GLN A 94 -4.92 10.40 -25.94
CA GLN A 94 -6.08 11.13 -26.48
C GLN A 94 -6.99 10.19 -27.29
N ALA A 95 -6.42 9.39 -28.20
CA ALA A 95 -7.19 8.43 -28.99
C ALA A 95 -7.89 7.39 -28.09
N ARG A 96 -7.18 6.87 -27.07
CA ARG A 96 -7.75 5.92 -26.09
C ARG A 96 -8.91 6.55 -25.31
N TRP A 97 -8.78 7.81 -24.91
CA TRP A 97 -9.84 8.54 -24.21
C TRP A 97 -11.06 8.75 -25.10
N GLU A 98 -10.87 9.17 -26.35
CA GLU A 98 -11.96 9.35 -27.32
C GLU A 98 -12.72 8.04 -27.60
N GLU A 99 -12.01 6.91 -27.73
CA GLU A 99 -12.61 5.59 -27.87
C GLU A 99 -13.45 5.21 -26.65
N ALA A 100 -12.93 5.44 -25.44
CA ALA A 100 -13.65 5.16 -24.19
C ALA A 100 -14.92 6.01 -24.04
N VAL A 101 -14.86 7.30 -24.42
CA VAL A 101 -16.02 8.20 -24.44
C VAL A 101 -17.06 7.73 -25.46
N ALA A 102 -16.62 7.34 -26.67
CA ALA A 102 -17.52 6.85 -27.71
C ALA A 102 -18.20 5.54 -27.30
N ALA A 103 -17.47 4.60 -26.68
CA ALA A 103 -18.02 3.37 -26.14
C ALA A 103 -19.06 3.63 -25.03
N ALA A 104 -18.78 4.57 -24.13
CA ALA A 104 -19.72 4.97 -23.07
C ALA A 104 -20.99 5.64 -23.63
N ALA A 105 -20.88 6.41 -24.71
CA ALA A 105 -22.02 7.06 -25.36
C ALA A 105 -22.91 6.09 -26.17
N GLY A 106 -22.38 4.91 -26.55
CA GLY A 106 -23.07 3.89 -27.34
C GLY A 106 -23.81 2.82 -26.53
N GLY A 107 -23.87 2.94 -25.19
CA GLY A 107 -24.54 1.99 -24.31
C GLY A 107 -26.07 2.04 -24.43
N ASP A 108 -26.64 1.13 -25.21
CA ASP A 108 -28.04 0.74 -25.13
C ASP A 108 -28.33 0.09 -23.76
N GLY A 109 -29.27 0.67 -23.01
CA GLY A 109 -30.02 -0.01 -21.95
C GLY A 109 -29.37 -0.06 -20.57
N LEU A 110 -29.68 0.94 -19.73
CA LEU A 110 -29.98 0.62 -18.33
C LEU A 110 -31.14 -0.38 -18.36
N GLY A 111 -30.92 -1.61 -17.91
CA GLY A 111 -32.02 -2.52 -17.61
C GLY A 111 -33.00 -1.82 -16.67
N GLU A 112 -34.30 -1.89 -16.99
CA GLU A 112 -35.38 -1.28 -16.20
C GLU A 112 -35.58 -1.95 -14.82
N ASP A 113 -34.84 -3.01 -14.50
CA ASP A 113 -34.74 -3.57 -13.16
C ASP A 113 -33.46 -3.07 -12.50
N GLY A 114 -33.61 -2.09 -11.59
CA GLY A 114 -32.51 -1.52 -10.78
C GLY A 114 -31.85 -2.50 -9.80
N SER A 115 -31.55 -3.72 -10.22
CA SER A 115 -30.81 -4.77 -9.53
C SER A 115 -29.66 -5.27 -10.40
N GLY A 116 -28.76 -4.36 -10.78
CA GLY A 116 -27.43 -4.73 -11.26
C GLY A 116 -26.53 -5.02 -10.07
N GLU A 117 -26.40 -6.29 -9.69
CA GLU A 117 -25.26 -6.77 -8.89
C GLU A 117 -23.97 -6.43 -9.68
N GLY A 118 -23.25 -5.40 -9.24
CA GLY A 118 -22.07 -4.86 -9.95
C GLY A 118 -21.73 -3.41 -9.58
N GLY A 119 -22.58 -2.74 -8.81
CA GLY A 119 -22.35 -1.37 -8.36
C GLY A 119 -21.35 -1.27 -7.20
N PHE A 120 -20.04 -1.27 -7.48
CA PHE A 120 -19.04 -0.67 -6.57
C PHE A 120 -17.75 -0.15 -7.26
N GLY A 121 -17.66 -0.09 -8.60
CA GLY A 121 -16.42 0.34 -9.29
C GLY A 121 -16.54 1.38 -10.41
N TRP A 122 -17.74 1.76 -10.86
CA TRP A 122 -17.91 2.55 -12.09
C TRP A 122 -17.94 4.07 -11.93
N PHE A 123 -18.00 4.61 -10.70
CA PHE A 123 -18.03 6.06 -10.49
C PHE A 123 -16.64 6.72 -10.34
N ALA A 124 -15.57 5.96 -10.10
CA ALA A 124 -14.21 6.52 -9.94
C ALA A 124 -13.50 6.81 -11.26
N TYR A 125 -13.93 6.19 -12.37
CA TYR A 125 -13.37 6.38 -13.70
C TYR A 125 -14.48 6.55 -14.73
N SER A 126 -15.27 7.62 -14.62
CA SER A 126 -16.06 8.02 -15.78
C SER A 126 -15.10 8.58 -16.83
N PRO A 127 -15.02 8.04 -18.05
CA PRO A 127 -14.27 8.68 -19.13
C PRO A 127 -14.80 10.09 -19.45
N LEU A 128 -15.96 10.46 -18.90
CA LEU A 128 -16.58 11.78 -19.05
C LEU A 128 -16.09 12.83 -18.04
N SER A 129 -15.36 12.49 -16.97
CA SER A 129 -15.10 13.45 -15.88
C SER A 129 -13.78 14.23 -15.97
N ALA A 130 -12.78 13.82 -16.76
CA ALA A 130 -11.61 14.67 -17.07
C ALA A 130 -10.85 14.18 -18.31
N GLN A 131 -10.44 15.10 -19.19
CA GLN A 131 -9.43 14.78 -20.22
C GLN A 131 -8.11 14.40 -19.52
N PRO A 132 -7.35 13.43 -20.07
CA PRO A 132 -6.05 13.08 -19.50
C PRO A 132 -5.11 14.29 -19.56
N LYS A 133 -4.50 14.61 -18.41
CA LYS A 133 -3.46 15.65 -18.35
C LYS A 133 -2.22 15.18 -19.12
N PRO A 134 -1.52 16.04 -19.87
CA PRO A 134 -0.40 15.66 -20.73
C PRO A 134 0.91 15.44 -19.95
N CYS A 135 0.83 14.86 -18.75
CA CYS A 135 1.97 14.59 -17.89
C CYS A 135 1.70 13.39 -16.97
N THR A 136 2.78 12.73 -16.55
CA THR A 136 2.76 11.79 -15.43
C THR A 136 3.15 12.53 -14.16
N LEU A 137 2.47 12.26 -13.06
CA LEU A 137 2.95 12.64 -11.73
C LEU A 137 3.89 11.55 -11.23
N VAL A 138 5.08 11.96 -10.83
CA VAL A 138 6.11 11.08 -10.29
C VAL A 138 6.37 11.51 -8.86
N ASP A 139 6.16 10.58 -7.94
CA ASP A 139 6.45 10.75 -6.52
C ASP A 139 7.78 10.06 -6.20
N GLU A 140 8.73 10.82 -5.67
CA GLU A 140 10.06 10.34 -5.29
C GLU A 140 10.21 10.41 -3.76
N PRO A 141 10.55 9.29 -3.10
CA PRO A 141 10.79 9.26 -1.65
C PRO A 141 11.85 10.27 -1.20
N VAL A 142 11.54 11.04 -0.16
CA VAL A 142 12.50 11.89 0.52
C VAL A 142 13.29 11.03 1.50
N LEU A 143 14.51 10.66 1.11
CA LEU A 143 15.39 9.83 1.92
C LEU A 143 15.62 10.45 3.31
N GLY A 144 15.42 9.65 4.36
CA GLY A 144 15.56 10.09 5.75
C GLY A 144 14.36 10.86 6.32
N ALA A 145 13.28 11.06 5.55
CA ALA A 145 12.04 11.67 6.03
C ALA A 145 11.01 10.66 6.53
N VAL A 146 11.41 9.39 6.73
CA VAL A 146 10.54 8.38 7.33
C VAL A 146 10.24 8.73 8.79
N ARG A 147 8.98 8.56 9.18
CA ARG A 147 8.51 8.76 10.55
C ARG A 147 7.65 7.59 10.97
N THR A 148 7.68 7.30 12.26
CA THR A 148 6.79 6.32 12.87
C THR A 148 5.93 6.98 13.93
N GLU A 149 4.66 6.59 13.97
CA GLU A 149 3.70 7.02 14.98
C GLU A 149 3.14 5.78 15.67
N PRO A 150 3.28 5.64 17.00
CA PRO A 150 2.68 4.54 17.73
C PRO A 150 1.16 4.54 17.59
N ILE A 151 0.58 3.37 17.29
CA ILE A 151 -0.86 3.16 17.23
C ILE A 151 -1.20 1.87 17.98
N ASP A 152 -2.43 1.76 18.48
CA ASP A 152 -2.86 0.57 19.21
C ASP A 152 -3.46 -0.51 18.30
N ARG A 153 -3.86 -0.14 17.07
CA ARG A 153 -4.57 -1.00 16.12
C ARG A 153 -4.12 -0.75 14.68
N ALA A 154 -3.88 -1.84 13.94
CA ALA A 154 -3.73 -1.80 12.48
C ALA A 154 -5.13 -1.92 11.83
N PRO A 155 -5.66 -0.85 11.20
CA PRO A 155 -7.02 -0.85 10.66
C PRO A 155 -7.13 -1.63 9.36
N PHE A 156 -8.35 -2.02 9.02
CA PHE A 156 -8.74 -2.45 7.67
C PHE A 156 -9.50 -1.32 6.97
N ARG A 157 -9.25 -1.14 5.67
CA ARG A 157 -9.76 0.01 4.88
C ARG A 157 -11.28 0.04 4.67
N GLY A 158 -12.04 -0.90 5.25
CA GLY A 158 -13.49 -1.00 5.09
C GLY A 158 -14.35 -0.76 6.33
N GLN A 159 -13.79 -0.49 7.52
CA GLN A 159 -14.59 -0.50 8.76
C GLN A 159 -14.50 0.72 9.68
N ASP A 160 -13.52 1.62 9.51
CA ASP A 160 -13.47 2.87 10.28
C ASP A 160 -13.89 4.05 9.40
N GLU A 161 -15.17 4.45 9.50
CA GLU A 161 -15.67 5.71 8.91
C GLU A 161 -14.98 6.95 9.55
N ASP A 162 -14.36 6.78 10.71
CA ASP A 162 -13.70 7.83 11.51
C ASP A 162 -12.20 7.97 11.25
N VAL A 163 -11.57 7.02 10.53
CA VAL A 163 -10.21 7.24 10.01
C VAL A 163 -10.41 8.03 8.71
N PRO A 164 -10.04 9.32 8.65
CA PRO A 164 -10.11 10.06 7.39
C PRO A 164 -9.34 9.23 6.38
N PRO A 165 -9.91 8.97 5.18
CA PRO A 165 -9.21 8.21 4.17
C PRO A 165 -7.81 8.81 4.10
N THR A 166 -6.79 8.00 4.38
CA THR A 166 -5.44 8.34 3.95
C THR A 166 -5.61 8.73 2.49
N GLN A 167 -5.08 9.89 2.11
CA GLN A 167 -5.14 10.36 0.73
C GLN A 167 -4.33 9.40 -0.16
N THR A 168 -4.80 8.19 -0.34
CA THR A 168 -4.61 7.44 -1.57
C THR A 168 -5.43 8.20 -2.59
N SER A 169 -4.73 8.82 -3.54
CA SER A 169 -5.06 9.14 -4.95
C SER A 169 -6.49 9.46 -5.43
N ASP A 170 -7.55 9.18 -4.69
CA ASP A 170 -8.90 8.93 -5.19
C ASP A 170 -9.82 10.15 -5.15
N ALA A 171 -9.27 11.32 -4.83
CA ALA A 171 -9.96 12.58 -5.07
C ALA A 171 -8.94 13.70 -5.36
N MET A 172 -8.06 13.49 -6.34
CA MET A 172 -7.30 14.59 -6.91
C MET A 172 -8.26 15.50 -7.69
N THR A 173 -8.88 16.44 -6.97
CA THR A 173 -9.55 17.56 -7.62
C THR A 173 -8.52 18.38 -8.39
N ASP A 174 -8.91 18.99 -9.52
CA ASP A 174 -7.99 19.78 -10.36
C ASP A 174 -7.27 20.91 -9.61
N ALA A 175 -7.77 21.32 -8.44
CA ALA A 175 -7.18 22.36 -7.60
C ALA A 175 -6.02 21.86 -6.71
N GLU A 176 -5.97 20.57 -6.33
CA GLU A 176 -4.87 20.01 -5.53
C GLU A 176 -3.69 19.54 -6.39
N ASP A 177 -3.92 19.40 -7.71
CA ASP A 177 -2.88 19.08 -8.70
C ASP A 177 -1.84 20.20 -8.87
N GLU A 178 -2.07 21.43 -8.36
CA GLU A 178 -1.09 22.51 -8.47
C GLU A 178 0.03 22.48 -7.41
N SER A 179 -0.17 21.80 -6.27
CA SER A 179 0.85 21.77 -5.23
C SER A 179 1.93 20.71 -5.53
N LEU A 180 3.17 21.17 -5.69
CA LEU A 180 4.37 20.33 -5.77
C LEU A 180 5.11 20.27 -4.42
N ASP A 181 4.43 20.68 -3.34
CA ASP A 181 4.99 20.57 -2.00
C ASP A 181 5.17 19.09 -1.63
N PRO A 182 6.16 18.76 -0.77
CA PRO A 182 6.31 17.40 -0.29
C PRO A 182 5.02 16.90 0.36
N VAL A 183 4.56 15.74 -0.08
CA VAL A 183 3.37 15.07 0.43
C VAL A 183 3.80 13.95 1.36
N GLU A 184 3.07 13.77 2.47
CA GLU A 184 3.33 12.69 3.42
C GLU A 184 2.29 11.59 3.21
N HIS A 185 2.77 10.38 2.92
CA HIS A 185 1.93 9.21 2.71
C HIS A 185 2.09 8.23 3.88
N LEU A 186 0.98 7.60 4.29
CA LEU A 186 1.05 6.34 5.04
C LEU A 186 1.55 5.27 4.05
N THR A 187 2.66 4.62 4.37
CA THR A 187 3.27 3.61 3.50
C THR A 187 3.17 2.20 4.06
N GLY A 188 2.84 2.07 5.34
CA GLY A 188 2.63 0.78 5.97
C GLY A 188 2.61 0.84 7.49
N TYR A 189 2.80 -0.33 8.10
CA TYR A 189 2.89 -0.52 9.54
C TYR A 189 4.15 -1.30 9.88
N LEU A 190 4.78 -0.94 11.00
CA LEU A 190 5.80 -1.75 11.64
C LEU A 190 5.18 -2.44 12.85
N VAL A 191 5.22 -3.77 12.85
CA VAL A 191 4.65 -4.61 13.90
C VAL A 191 5.76 -5.30 14.66
N GLU A 192 5.81 -5.11 15.98
CA GLU A 192 6.69 -5.87 16.85
C GLU A 192 5.94 -7.08 17.40
N LEU A 193 6.42 -8.27 17.08
CA LEU A 193 5.91 -9.55 17.55
C LEU A 193 6.83 -10.18 18.60
N GLU A 194 6.19 -10.74 19.63
CA GLU A 194 6.79 -11.79 20.44
C GLU A 194 6.45 -13.15 19.83
N PRO A 195 7.43 -13.88 19.26
CA PRO A 195 7.17 -15.12 18.53
C PRO A 195 6.73 -16.24 19.48
N PHE A 196 5.83 -17.11 19.00
CA PHE A 196 5.46 -18.31 19.74
C PHE A 196 6.59 -19.34 19.71
N GLY A 197 7.27 -19.48 20.86
CA GLY A 197 8.41 -20.36 21.02
C GLY A 197 9.68 -19.74 20.47
N ALA A 198 10.65 -19.44 21.34
CA ALA A 198 12.02 -19.27 20.89
C ALA A 198 12.48 -20.54 20.15
N PRO A 199 13.37 -20.46 19.14
CA PRO A 199 14.05 -21.67 18.67
C PRO A 199 14.70 -22.30 19.89
N ALA A 200 14.37 -23.57 20.17
CA ALA A 200 14.97 -24.31 21.25
C ALA A 200 16.49 -24.12 21.15
N GLY A 201 17.05 -23.37 22.11
CA GLY A 201 18.47 -23.03 22.09
C GLY A 201 19.26 -24.30 21.88
N THR A 202 20.13 -24.30 20.87
CA THR A 202 21.03 -25.42 20.61
C THR A 202 21.71 -25.74 21.93
N PRO A 203 21.55 -26.94 22.51
CA PRO A 203 22.26 -27.27 23.75
C PRO A 203 23.73 -27.13 23.44
N THR A 204 24.38 -26.17 24.10
CA THR A 204 25.83 -26.04 24.09
C THR A 204 26.36 -27.37 24.57
N GLY A 205 26.84 -28.18 23.63
CA GLY A 205 27.47 -29.45 23.93
C GLY A 205 28.63 -29.16 24.87
N ALA A 206 28.42 -29.46 26.14
CA ALA A 206 29.48 -29.56 27.11
C ALA A 206 30.40 -30.68 26.63
N VAL A 207 31.51 -30.32 26.00
CA VAL A 207 32.65 -31.22 25.91
C VAL A 207 33.24 -31.29 27.32
N SER A 208 32.86 -32.34 28.04
CA SER A 208 33.56 -32.74 29.25
C SER A 208 34.73 -33.65 28.86
N LEU A 209 35.90 -33.23 29.35
CA LEU A 209 37.19 -33.92 29.54
C LEU A 209 38.06 -34.17 28.31
#